data_AF-A0A2N5KPP4-F1
#
_entry.id   AF-A0A2N5KPP4-F1
#
_cell.length_a   1.000
_cell.length_b   1.000
_cell.length_c   1.000
_cell.angle_alpha   90.00
_cell.angle_beta   90.00
_cell.angle_gamma   90.00
#
_symmetry.space_group_name_H-M   'P 1'
#
loop_
_entity.id
_entity.type
_entity.pdbx_description
1 polymer ?
#
loop_
_entity_poly.entity_id
_entity_poly.type
_entity_poly.pdbx_seq_one_letter_code
_entity_poly.pdbx_strand_id
1 'polypeptide(L)'
;VLEGGRVGETYNIVGHNERTNLEVVRTICLLLDRMVQDSPFAPHDGLITFVKDRPGHDRRYAIDARKIKRELGWAPKETFESGMEKTVRWYLENQAWCERVFSGAYRGERLGLGERR
;
A
#
# COMPACT_ATOMS: atom_id res chain seq x y z
N VAL A 1 -14.35 9.85 13.42
CA VAL A 1 -15.67 9.60 12.80
C VAL A 1 -16.64 9.01 13.81
N LEU A 2 -16.29 7.95 14.54
CA LEU A 2 -17.17 7.35 15.54
C LEU A 2 -17.59 8.32 16.66
N GLU A 3 -16.67 9.14 17.17
CA GLU A 3 -16.97 10.07 18.28
C GLU A 3 -17.53 11.43 17.84
N GLY A 4 -17.13 11.92 16.66
CA GLY A 4 -17.45 13.29 16.20
C GLY A 4 -18.28 13.38 14.92
N GLY A 5 -18.59 12.25 14.28
CA GLY A 5 -19.40 12.21 13.07
C GLY A 5 -20.89 12.39 13.37
N ARG A 6 -21.65 12.88 12.39
CA ARG A 6 -23.12 12.95 12.49
C ARG A 6 -23.75 11.65 11.99
N VAL A 7 -24.82 11.21 12.66
CA VAL A 7 -25.61 10.03 12.24
C VAL A 7 -26.20 10.26 10.86
N GLY A 8 -26.13 9.24 10.00
CA GLY A 8 -26.61 9.29 8.62
C GLY A 8 -25.63 9.90 7.62
N GLU A 9 -24.53 10.52 8.08
CA GLU A 9 -23.54 11.11 7.19
C GLU A 9 -22.47 10.11 6.76
N THR A 10 -22.05 10.20 5.50
CA THR A 10 -20.87 9.49 4.98
C THR A 10 -19.66 10.43 4.90
N TYR A 11 -18.49 9.91 5.26
CA TYR A 11 -17.22 10.64 5.24
C TYR A 11 -16.15 9.83 4.50
N ASN A 12 -15.66 10.37 3.40
CA ASN A 12 -14.49 9.84 2.72
C ASN A 12 -13.21 10.09 3.53
N ILE A 13 -12.33 9.09 3.61
CA ILE A 13 -11.04 9.16 4.30
C ILE A 13 -9.95 8.80 3.30
N VAL A 14 -9.01 9.71 3.05
CA VAL A 14 -7.91 9.47 2.12
C VAL A 14 -6.69 10.34 2.47
N GLY A 15 -5.50 9.84 2.18
CA GLY A 15 -4.23 10.54 2.43
C GLY A 15 -3.82 11.58 1.37
N HIS A 16 -4.61 11.79 0.31
CA HIS A 16 -4.26 12.64 -0.85
C HIS A 16 -2.93 12.28 -1.55
N ASN A 17 -2.64 10.98 -1.67
CA ASN A 17 -1.38 10.47 -2.21
C ASN A 17 -1.62 9.59 -3.44
N GLU A 18 -2.17 10.15 -4.52
CA GLU A 18 -2.29 9.41 -5.78
C GLU A 18 -0.90 9.02 -6.30
N ARG A 19 -0.70 7.73 -6.56
CA ARG A 19 0.54 7.15 -7.12
C ARG A 19 0.18 6.00 -8.03
N THR A 20 0.99 5.79 -9.04
CA THR A 20 0.94 4.57 -9.84
C THR A 20 1.54 3.40 -9.06
N ASN A 21 1.13 2.18 -9.41
CA ASN A 21 1.71 0.96 -8.81
C ASN A 21 3.24 0.91 -9.01
N LEU A 22 3.74 1.37 -10.16
CA LEU A 22 5.17 1.35 -10.46
C LEU A 22 5.96 2.32 -9.58
N GLU A 23 5.42 3.51 -9.30
CA GLU A 23 6.05 4.44 -8.35
C GLU A 23 6.14 3.84 -6.95
N VAL A 24 5.06 3.20 -6.48
CA VAL A 24 5.04 2.53 -5.17
C VAL A 24 6.12 1.44 -5.09
N VAL A 25 6.18 0.56 -6.10
CA VAL A 25 7.18 -0.53 -6.15
C VAL A 25 8.61 0.02 -6.17
N ARG A 26 8.88 1.04 -7.00
CA ARG A 26 10.19 1.68 -7.04
C ARG A 26 10.58 2.33 -5.71
N THR A 27 9.64 2.97 -5.01
CA THR A 27 9.90 3.50 -3.66
C THR A 27 10.29 2.39 -2.70
N ILE A 28 9.63 1.24 -2.75
CA ILE A 28 9.98 0.09 -1.91
C ILE A 28 11.38 -0.42 -2.24
N CYS A 29 11.72 -0.59 -3.53
CA CYS A 29 13.07 -1.02 -3.96
C CYS A 29 14.15 -0.07 -3.42
N LEU A 30 13.98 1.24 -3.59
CA LEU A 30 14.94 2.24 -3.09
C LEU A 30 15.09 2.21 -1.57
N LEU A 31 13.99 2.00 -0.84
CA LEU A 31 14.04 1.88 0.63
C LEU A 31 14.78 0.62 1.06
N LEU A 32 14.58 -0.51 0.36
CA LEU A 32 15.29 -1.76 0.63
C LEU A 32 16.77 -1.64 0.31
N ASP A 33 17.14 -1.06 -0.83
CA ASP A 33 18.54 -0.81 -1.19
C ASP A 33 19.26 0.05 -0.13
N ARG A 34 18.54 1.01 0.46
CA ARG A 34 19.08 1.86 1.53
C ARG A 34 19.17 1.16 2.89
N MET A 35 18.19 0.33 3.23
CA MET A 35 18.06 -0.28 4.56
C MET A 35 18.74 -1.65 4.69
N VAL A 36 18.92 -2.36 3.58
CA VAL A 36 19.45 -3.73 3.52
C VAL A 36 20.63 -3.74 2.54
N GLN A 37 21.72 -3.09 2.93
CA GLN A 37 22.86 -2.81 2.04
C GLN A 37 23.58 -4.08 1.54
N ASP A 38 23.52 -5.17 2.31
CA ASP A 38 24.16 -6.45 1.98
C ASP A 38 23.23 -7.41 1.21
N SER A 39 22.06 -6.93 0.73
CA SER A 39 21.15 -7.77 -0.04
C SER A 39 21.82 -8.20 -1.36
N PRO A 40 21.85 -9.51 -1.68
CA PRO A 40 22.35 -9.99 -2.97
C PRO A 40 21.45 -9.60 -4.14
N PHE A 41 20.27 -9.05 -3.83
CA PHE A 41 19.28 -8.61 -4.80
C PHE A 41 19.34 -7.11 -5.10
N ALA A 42 20.24 -6.37 -4.44
CA ALA A 42 20.46 -4.96 -4.75
C ALA A 42 21.14 -4.82 -6.15
N PRO A 43 20.72 -3.87 -7.00
CA PRO A 43 19.57 -2.98 -6.82
C PRO A 43 18.24 -3.71 -7.00
N HIS A 44 17.32 -3.55 -6.05
CA HIS A 44 16.07 -4.33 -6.02
C HIS A 44 15.11 -3.98 -7.16
N ASP A 45 15.28 -2.84 -7.85
CA ASP A 45 14.45 -2.49 -9.00
C ASP A 45 14.69 -3.39 -10.21
N GLY A 46 15.85 -4.07 -10.28
CA GLY A 46 16.14 -5.10 -11.26
C GLY A 46 15.23 -6.34 -11.17
N LEU A 47 14.50 -6.49 -10.06
CA LEU A 47 13.51 -7.58 -9.87
C LEU A 47 12.14 -7.26 -10.47
N ILE A 48 11.89 -6.03 -10.92
CA ILE A 48 10.59 -5.62 -11.44
C ILE A 48 10.29 -6.36 -12.74
N THR A 49 9.21 -7.14 -12.73
CA THR A 49 8.73 -7.89 -13.91
C THR A 49 7.31 -7.45 -14.26
N PHE A 50 7.10 -7.07 -15.52
CA PHE A 50 5.76 -6.78 -16.03
C PHE A 50 5.03 -8.07 -16.38
N VAL A 51 3.78 -8.17 -15.94
CA VAL A 51 2.92 -9.33 -16.19
C VAL A 51 1.63 -8.90 -16.88
N LYS A 52 0.91 -9.85 -17.48
CA LYS A 52 -0.40 -9.61 -18.09
C LYS A 52 -1.34 -8.93 -17.08
N ASP A 53 -2.00 -7.86 -17.50
CA ASP A 53 -2.89 -7.07 -16.63
C ASP A 53 -4.06 -7.90 -16.06
N ARG A 54 -4.63 -7.43 -14.94
CA ARG A 54 -5.78 -8.07 -14.29
C ARG A 54 -7.05 -7.82 -15.10
N PRO A 55 -7.87 -8.83 -15.39
CA PRO A 55 -9.20 -8.61 -15.96
C PRO A 55 -10.05 -7.68 -15.08
N GLY A 56 -10.61 -6.61 -15.66
CA GLY A 56 -11.43 -5.64 -14.93
C GLY A 56 -10.65 -4.71 -14.00
N HIS A 57 -9.38 -4.42 -14.32
CA HIS A 57 -8.56 -3.52 -13.52
C HIS A 57 -9.02 -2.06 -13.61
N ASP A 58 -9.58 -1.55 -12.51
CA ASP A 58 -9.80 -0.12 -12.32
C ASP A 58 -8.45 0.61 -12.22
N ARG A 59 -8.23 1.57 -13.12
CA ARG A 59 -6.90 2.20 -13.30
C ARG A 59 -6.59 3.33 -12.33
N ARG A 60 -7.61 3.93 -11.73
CA ARG A 60 -7.44 5.12 -10.89
C ARG A 60 -8.52 5.17 -9.82
N TYR A 61 -8.07 5.32 -8.58
CA TYR A 61 -8.92 5.71 -7.47
C TYR A 61 -8.41 7.04 -6.93
N ALA A 62 -9.31 8.01 -6.89
CA ALA A 62 -9.05 9.33 -6.33
C ALA A 62 -10.27 9.75 -5.53
N ILE A 63 -10.05 10.12 -4.28
CA ILE A 63 -11.11 10.39 -3.32
C ILE A 63 -10.96 11.82 -2.81
N ASP A 64 -12.10 12.47 -2.58
CA ASP A 64 -12.15 13.81 -1.99
C ASP A 64 -12.45 13.73 -0.49
N ALA A 65 -11.51 14.17 0.35
CA ALA A 65 -11.63 14.26 1.81
C ALA A 65 -11.95 15.68 2.33
N ARG A 66 -12.38 16.62 1.47
CA ARG A 66 -12.76 17.99 1.90
C ARG A 66 -13.84 18.00 2.99
N LYS A 67 -14.81 17.08 2.92
CA LYS A 67 -15.90 17.00 3.90
C LYS A 67 -15.39 16.69 5.31
N ILE A 68 -14.60 15.62 5.46
CA ILE A 68 -14.11 15.20 6.77
C ILE A 68 -13.11 16.21 7.35
N LYS A 69 -12.30 16.85 6.51
CA LYS A 69 -11.39 17.92 6.93
C LYS A 69 -12.15 19.11 7.49
N ARG A 70 -13.17 19.58 6.76
CA ARG A 70 -13.97 20.75 7.16
C ARG A 70 -14.77 20.49 8.44
N GLU A 71 -15.41 19.33 8.55
CA GLU A 71 -16.38 19.08 9.62
C GLU A 71 -15.76 18.46 10.87
N LEU A 72 -14.72 17.63 10.71
CA LEU A 72 -14.09 16.91 11.83
C LEU A 72 -12.64 17.34 12.06
N GLY A 73 -12.12 18.30 11.30
CA GLY A 73 -10.73 18.73 11.39
C GLY A 73 -9.71 17.64 10.98
N TRP A 74 -10.16 16.54 10.38
CA TRP A 74 -9.29 15.40 10.09
C TRP A 74 -8.32 15.70 8.95
N ALA A 75 -7.07 15.30 9.15
CA ALA A 75 -6.03 15.27 8.13
C ALA A 75 -5.10 14.08 8.39
N PRO A 76 -4.47 13.49 7.36
CA PRO A 76 -3.46 12.47 7.54
C PRO A 76 -2.26 13.04 8.32
N LYS A 77 -1.68 12.23 9.21
CA LYS A 77 -0.48 12.59 9.97
C LYS A 77 0.82 12.25 9.24
N GLU A 78 0.76 11.32 8.30
CA GLU A 78 1.92 10.82 7.54
C GLU A 78 1.80 11.26 6.08
N THR A 79 2.95 11.49 5.44
CA THR A 79 3.02 11.53 3.96
C THR A 79 3.14 10.10 3.42
N PHE A 80 3.08 9.95 2.10
CA PHE A 80 3.35 8.65 1.47
C PHE A 80 4.76 8.15 1.82
N GLU A 81 5.76 9.04 1.74
CA GLU A 81 7.16 8.73 1.98
C GLU A 81 7.40 8.30 3.44
N SER A 82 6.90 9.06 4.41
CA SER A 82 7.10 8.73 5.84
C SER A 82 6.37 7.46 6.23
N GLY A 83 5.15 7.25 5.71
CA GLY A 83 4.38 6.03 5.93
C GLY A 83 5.01 4.79 5.30
N MET A 84 5.50 4.90 4.06
CA MET A 84 6.14 3.80 3.35
C MET A 84 7.46 3.39 4.02
N GLU A 85 8.28 4.36 4.43
CA GLU A 85 9.50 4.10 5.19
C GLU A 85 9.21 3.31 6.48
N LYS A 86 8.23 3.76 7.27
CA LYS A 86 7.81 3.06 8.50
C LYS A 86 7.28 1.66 8.21
N THR A 87 6.54 1.51 7.10
CA THR A 87 5.99 0.21 6.68
C THR A 87 7.12 -0.77 6.34
N VAL A 88 8.05 -0.40 5.45
CA VAL A 88 9.19 -1.26 5.08
C VAL A 88 10.00 -1.64 6.30
N ARG A 89 10.32 -0.67 7.17
CA ARG A 89 11.02 -0.92 8.43
C ARG A 89 10.28 -1.92 9.32
N TRP A 90 8.97 -1.75 9.49
CA TRP A 90 8.18 -2.67 10.30
C TRP A 90 8.25 -4.10 9.77
N TYR A 91 8.16 -4.30 8.45
CA TYR A 91 8.29 -5.64 7.87
C TYR A 91 9.69 -6.25 8.11
N LEU A 92 10.76 -5.45 7.98
CA LEU A 92 12.12 -5.90 8.29
C LEU A 92 12.29 -6.32 9.75
N GLU A 93 11.68 -5.60 10.68
CA GLU A 93 11.77 -5.82 12.12
C GLU A 93 10.82 -6.92 12.65
N ASN A 94 9.82 -7.35 11.87
CA ASN A 94 8.76 -8.25 12.33
C ASN A 94 8.70 -9.59 11.54
N GLN A 95 9.85 -10.16 11.17
CA GLN A 95 9.94 -11.39 10.37
C GLN A 95 9.14 -12.56 10.95
N ALA A 96 9.20 -12.77 12.26
CA ALA A 96 8.45 -13.85 12.92
C ALA A 96 6.92 -13.72 12.73
N TRP A 97 6.40 -12.49 12.61
CA TRP A 97 5.00 -12.27 12.28
C TRP A 97 4.72 -12.64 10.82
N CYS A 98 5.57 -12.19 9.90
CA CYS A 98 5.47 -12.51 8.47
C CYS A 98 5.46 -14.03 8.24
N GLU A 99 6.41 -14.76 8.84
CA GLU A 99 6.52 -16.21 8.73
C GLU A 99 5.24 -16.92 9.14
N ARG A 100 4.57 -16.49 10.23
CA ARG A 100 3.30 -17.08 10.67
C ARG A 100 2.15 -16.81 9.69
N VAL A 101 2.14 -15.67 9.01
CA VAL A 101 1.12 -15.36 8.00
C VAL A 101 1.34 -16.18 6.74
N PHE A 102 2.61 -16.35 6.32
CA PHE A 102 2.98 -17.12 5.13
C PHE A 102 2.85 -18.64 5.32
N SER A 103 3.02 -19.17 6.53
CA SER A 103 2.92 -20.61 6.80
C SER A 103 1.47 -21.15 6.76
N GLY A 104 0.48 -20.28 6.60
CA GLY A 104 -0.93 -20.64 6.45
C GLY A 104 -1.31 -21.14 5.05
N ALA A 105 -2.58 -20.93 4.68
CA ALA A 105 -3.14 -21.44 3.42
C ALA A 105 -2.65 -20.71 2.16
N TYR A 106 -1.95 -19.58 2.29
CA TYR A 106 -1.56 -18.75 1.15
C TYR A 106 -0.28 -19.26 0.49
N ARG A 107 -0.39 -19.75 -0.75
CA ARG A 107 0.72 -20.38 -1.49
C ARG A 107 1.47 -19.44 -2.45
N GLY A 108 1.17 -18.14 -2.42
CA GLY A 108 1.77 -17.15 -3.32
C GLY A 108 1.30 -17.23 -4.78
N GLU A 109 0.23 -17.98 -5.04
CA GLU A 109 -0.37 -18.10 -6.37
C GLU A 109 -1.08 -16.81 -6.80
N ARG A 110 -1.06 -16.51 -8.11
CA ARG A 110 -1.73 -15.32 -8.65
C ARG A 110 -3.26 -15.51 -8.60
N LEU A 111 -3.90 -14.78 -7.70
CA LEU A 111 -5.36 -14.75 -7.57
C LEU A 111 -6.02 -13.79 -8.59
N GLY A 112 -7.32 -13.99 -8.83
CA GLY A 112 -8.13 -13.08 -9.67
C GLY A 112 -8.01 -13.31 -11.18
N LEU A 113 -7.61 -14.51 -11.60
CA LEU A 113 -7.53 -14.94 -13.01
C LEU A 113 -8.81 -15.59 -13.55
N GLY A 114 -9.84 -15.76 -12.70
CA GLY A 114 -11.10 -16.38 -13.12
C GLY A 114 -11.74 -15.65 -14.29
N GLU A 115 -12.30 -16.40 -15.24
CA GLU A 115 -13.05 -15.85 -16.36
C GLU A 115 -14.29 -15.09 -15.84
N ARG A 116 -14.63 -13.99 -16.52
CA ARG A 116 -15.90 -13.30 -16.30
C ARG A 116 -17.02 -14.32 -16.58
N ARG A 117 -17.81 -14.64 -15.56
CA ARG A 117 -19.16 -15.19 -15.79
C ARG A 117 -20.02 -14.15 -16.47
#